data_AF-A0A822HC23-F1
#
_entry.id   AF-A0A822HC23-F1
#
_cell.length_a   1.000
_cell.length_b   1.000
_cell.length_c   1.000
_cell.angle_alpha   90.00
_cell.angle_beta   90.00
_cell.angle_gamma   90.00
#
_symmetry.space_group_name_H-M   'P 1'
#
loop_
_entity.id
_entity.type
_entity.pdbx_description
1 polymer ?
#
loop_
_entity_poly.entity_id
_entity_poly.type
_entity_poly.pdbx_seq_one_letter_code
_entity_poly.pdbx_strand_id
1 'polypeptide(L)'
;NNLEAAMGLNIGAQQQKNSQYVDAVLKLTDIILKRQRMPWLWPDLIFKLLPQGRNHDRYLKIVHEFTKKVIDDRAQEFHADENRGKRSAFLDLLLKQMNDEHLTLLDIQEEVDTFMFEV
;
A
#
# COMPACT_ATOMS: atom_id res chain seq x y z
N ASN A 1 -11.01 -3.30 10.58
CA ASN A 1 -10.77 -3.81 11.96
C ASN A 1 -9.43 -4.52 12.13
N ASN A 2 -9.04 -5.52 11.33
CA ASN A 2 -7.71 -6.16 11.49
C ASN A 2 -6.55 -5.32 10.92
N LEU A 3 -6.73 -4.76 9.71
CA LEU A 3 -5.75 -3.87 9.07
C LEU A 3 -5.49 -2.58 9.88
N GLU A 4 -6.56 -2.03 10.47
CA GLU A 4 -6.52 -0.88 11.37
C GLU A 4 -5.61 -1.13 12.57
N ALA A 5 -5.77 -2.29 13.20
CA ALA A 5 -5.00 -2.69 14.36
C ALA A 5 -3.55 -3.04 13.97
N ALA A 6 -3.34 -3.66 12.80
CA ALA A 6 -2.00 -4.02 12.32
C ALA A 6 -1.16 -2.82 11.88
N MET A 7 -1.79 -1.82 11.24
CA MET A 7 -1.16 -0.60 10.73
C MET A 7 -1.19 0.57 11.71
N GLY A 8 -1.93 0.44 12.82
CA GLY A 8 -2.03 1.48 13.85
C GLY A 8 -2.83 2.72 13.42
N LEU A 9 -3.73 2.59 12.43
CA LEU A 9 -4.45 3.70 11.81
C LEU A 9 -5.84 3.91 12.41
N ASN A 10 -6.24 5.16 12.61
CA ASN A 10 -7.62 5.53 12.93
C ASN A 10 -8.43 5.76 11.64
N ILE A 11 -8.99 4.67 11.10
CA ILE A 11 -9.71 4.65 9.82
C ILE A 11 -10.99 5.52 9.79
N GLY A 12 -11.49 5.96 10.95
CA GLY A 12 -12.65 6.87 11.05
C GLY A 12 -12.52 8.17 10.24
N ALA A 13 -11.30 8.62 9.93
CA ALA A 13 -11.05 9.86 9.18
C ALA A 13 -11.00 9.72 7.64
N GLN A 14 -10.99 8.49 7.08
CA GLN A 14 -10.66 8.25 5.65
C GLN A 14 -11.66 7.34 4.89
N GLN A 15 -12.88 7.15 5.38
CA GLN A 15 -13.87 6.22 4.81
C GLN A 15 -14.06 6.33 3.28
N GLN A 16 -14.09 7.54 2.72
CA GLN A 16 -14.28 7.74 1.27
C GLN A 16 -13.02 7.39 0.44
N LYS A 17 -11.82 7.56 1.01
CA LYS A 17 -10.55 7.19 0.36
C LYS A 17 -10.33 5.68 0.41
N ASN A 18 -10.76 5.02 1.49
CA ASN A 18 -10.75 3.57 1.61
C ASN A 18 -11.61 2.90 0.53
N SER A 19 -12.77 3.47 0.21
CA SER A 19 -13.61 2.92 -0.87
C SER A 19 -12.92 2.97 -2.24
N GLN A 20 -12.14 4.01 -2.52
CA GLN A 20 -11.39 4.13 -3.78
C GLN A 20 -10.18 3.19 -3.81
N TYR A 21 -9.49 3.04 -2.67
CA TYR A 21 -8.40 2.09 -2.53
C TYR A 21 -8.89 0.65 -2.73
N VAL A 22 -9.94 0.23 -2.03
CA VAL A 22 -10.51 -1.12 -2.15
C VAL A 22 -10.97 -1.41 -3.57
N ASP A 23 -11.66 -0.46 -4.22
CA ASP A 23 -12.06 -0.60 -5.63
C ASP A 23 -10.85 -0.71 -6.57
N ALA A 24 -9.79 0.07 -6.33
CA ALA A 24 -8.56 0.00 -7.11
C ALA A 24 -7.84 -1.35 -6.94
N VAL A 25 -7.75 -1.88 -5.72
CA VAL A 25 -7.17 -3.21 -5.42
C VAL A 25 -7.96 -4.28 -6.17
N LEU A 26 -9.29 -4.31 -6.04
CA LEU A 26 -10.13 -5.31 -6.72
C LEU A 26 -9.94 -5.28 -8.24
N LYS A 27 -9.90 -4.09 -8.85
CA LYS A 27 -9.70 -3.94 -10.30
C LYS A 27 -8.28 -4.32 -10.73
N LEU A 28 -7.28 -4.00 -9.92
CA LEU A 28 -5.90 -4.39 -10.17
C LEU A 28 -5.75 -5.92 -10.13
N THR A 29 -6.34 -6.58 -9.13
CA THR A 29 -6.37 -8.04 -9.00
C THR A 29 -7.03 -8.71 -10.21
N ASP A 30 -8.19 -8.20 -10.67
CA ASP A 30 -8.85 -8.74 -11.87
C ASP A 30 -7.96 -8.64 -13.13
N ILE A 31 -7.24 -7.54 -13.29
CA ILE A 31 -6.30 -7.37 -14.41
C ILE A 31 -5.10 -8.33 -14.30
N ILE A 32 -4.54 -8.48 -13.10
CA ILE A 32 -3.42 -9.40 -12.84
C ILE A 32 -3.83 -10.85 -13.14
N LEU A 33 -4.98 -11.29 -12.64
CA LEU A 33 -5.49 -12.64 -12.87
C LEU A 33 -5.78 -12.90 -14.36
N LYS A 34 -6.30 -11.91 -15.09
CA LYS A 34 -6.46 -12.00 -16.55
C LYS A 34 -5.13 -12.12 -17.27
N ARG A 35 -4.14 -11.31 -16.90
CA ARG A 35 -2.79 -11.35 -17.46
C ARG A 35 -2.12 -12.70 -17.20
N GLN A 36 -2.29 -13.27 -16.02
CA GLN A 36 -1.76 -14.58 -15.65
C GLN A 36 -2.33 -15.71 -16.54
N ARG A 37 -3.62 -15.63 -16.90
CA ARG A 37 -4.31 -16.64 -17.74
C ARG A 37 -4.06 -16.48 -19.24
N MET A 38 -3.48 -15.38 -19.70
CA MET A 38 -3.35 -15.04 -21.12
C MET A 38 -1.87 -14.82 -21.47
N PRO A 39 -1.14 -15.88 -21.92
CA PRO A 39 0.29 -15.79 -22.20
C PRO A 39 0.70 -14.71 -23.22
N TRP A 40 -0.21 -14.35 -24.14
CA TRP A 40 0.02 -13.26 -25.10
C TRP A 40 0.01 -11.85 -24.48
N LEU A 41 -0.43 -11.71 -23.22
CA LEU A 41 -0.35 -10.47 -22.43
C LEU A 41 0.90 -10.41 -21.53
N TRP A 42 1.77 -11.42 -21.55
CA TRP A 42 2.97 -11.42 -20.71
C TRP A 42 4.01 -10.39 -21.14
N PRO A 43 4.28 -10.15 -22.45
CA PRO A 43 5.22 -9.12 -22.84
C PRO A 43 4.76 -7.73 -22.39
N ASP A 44 5.57 -7.07 -21.55
CA ASP A 44 5.22 -5.78 -20.95
C ASP A 44 4.87 -4.70 -21.97
N LEU A 45 5.59 -4.66 -23.09
CA LEU A 45 5.34 -3.71 -24.17
C LEU A 45 3.92 -3.87 -24.73
N ILE A 46 3.51 -5.11 -25.03
CA ILE A 46 2.18 -5.40 -25.57
C ILE A 46 1.12 -5.01 -24.54
N PHE A 47 1.33 -5.40 -23.28
CA PHE A 47 0.40 -5.11 -22.20
C PHE A 47 0.20 -3.59 -21.98
N LYS A 48 1.29 -2.82 -21.93
CA LYS A 48 1.25 -1.36 -21.73
C LYS A 48 0.56 -0.60 -22.87
N LEU A 49 0.61 -1.12 -24.10
CA LEU A 49 -0.09 -0.52 -25.24
C LEU A 49 -1.61 -0.73 -25.19
N LEU A 50 -2.07 -1.81 -24.55
CA LEU A 50 -3.49 -2.12 -24.40
C LEU A 50 -4.18 -1.19 -23.39
N PRO A 51 -5.49 -0.95 -23.52
CA PRO A 51 -6.27 -0.22 -22.51
C PRO A 51 -6.17 -0.85 -21.11
N GLN A 52 -6.00 -2.17 -21.04
CA GLN A 52 -5.83 -2.91 -19.79
C GLN A 52 -4.53 -2.55 -19.07
N GLY A 53 -3.42 -2.39 -19.77
CA GLY A 53 -2.15 -1.95 -19.16
C GLY A 53 -2.22 -0.51 -18.65
N ARG A 54 -2.86 0.39 -19.41
CA ARG A 54 -3.10 1.77 -18.92
C ARG A 54 -3.98 1.82 -17.67
N ASN A 55 -5.01 0.96 -17.61
CA ASN A 55 -5.85 0.83 -16.43
C ASN A 55 -5.11 0.20 -15.25
N HIS A 56 -4.26 -0.80 -15.49
CA HIS A 56 -3.38 -1.38 -14.49
C HIS A 56 -2.52 -0.31 -13.82
N ASP A 57 -1.79 0.48 -14.62
CA ASP A 57 -0.89 1.52 -14.10
C ASP A 57 -1.67 2.60 -13.33
N ARG A 58 -2.88 2.92 -13.77
CA ARG A 58 -3.77 3.86 -13.06
C ARG A 58 -4.20 3.32 -11.69
N TYR A 59 -4.63 2.06 -11.59
CA TYR A 59 -5.06 1.48 -10.33
C TYR A 59 -3.88 1.28 -9.38
N LEU A 60 -2.72 0.84 -9.91
CA LEU A 60 -1.49 0.74 -9.15
C LEU A 60 -1.07 2.08 -8.54
N LYS A 61 -1.21 3.18 -9.30
CA LYS A 61 -0.96 4.53 -8.79
C LYS A 61 -1.86 4.89 -7.61
N ILE A 62 -3.15 4.54 -7.66
CA ILE A 62 -4.10 4.81 -6.56
C ILE A 62 -3.71 4.02 -5.30
N VAL A 63 -3.31 2.75 -5.48
CA VAL A 63 -2.84 1.89 -4.39
C VAL A 63 -1.60 2.51 -3.73
N HIS A 64 -0.57 2.86 -4.51
CA HIS A 64 0.65 3.46 -3.97
C HIS A 64 0.41 4.84 -3.34
N GLU A 65 -0.45 5.68 -3.92
CA GLU A 65 -0.81 6.98 -3.32
C GLU A 65 -1.48 6.82 -1.96
N PHE A 66 -2.33 5.80 -1.81
CA PHE A 66 -2.95 5.48 -0.54
C PHE A 66 -1.93 4.98 0.48
N THR A 67 -1.09 4.02 0.13
CA THR A 67 -0.05 3.48 1.00
C THR A 67 0.93 4.56 1.46
N LYS A 68 1.39 5.40 0.52
CA LYS A 68 2.27 6.52 0.85
C LYS A 68 1.63 7.47 1.85
N LYS A 69 0.35 7.81 1.66
CA LYS A 69 -0.38 8.67 2.58
C LYS A 69 -0.49 8.05 3.98
N VAL A 70 -0.74 6.75 4.05
CA VAL A 70 -0.79 6.00 5.31
C VAL A 70 0.55 6.07 6.06
N ILE A 71 1.65 5.86 5.33
CA ILE A 71 3.01 5.96 5.89
C ILE A 71 3.29 7.38 6.38
N ASP A 72 2.98 8.40 5.57
CA ASP A 72 3.20 9.81 5.92
C ASP A 72 2.38 10.23 7.16
N ASP A 73 1.08 9.90 7.18
CA ASP A 73 0.18 10.19 8.31
C ASP A 73 0.73 9.52 9.60
N ARG A 74 1.19 8.25 9.50
CA ARG A 74 1.71 7.52 10.66
C ARG A 74 3.09 8.01 11.12
N ALA A 75 3.99 8.36 10.21
CA ALA A 75 5.29 8.92 10.54
C ALA A 75 5.15 10.23 11.32
N GLN A 76 4.20 11.08 10.93
CA GLN A 76 3.89 12.31 11.66
C GLN A 76 3.41 12.05 13.09
N GLU A 77 2.51 11.08 13.28
CA GLU A 77 2.06 10.66 14.61
C GLU A 77 3.20 10.05 15.44
N PHE A 78 4.04 9.23 14.82
CA PHE A 78 5.17 8.56 15.47
C PHE A 78 6.18 9.57 16.05
N HIS A 79 6.55 10.60 15.27
CA HIS A 79 7.44 11.67 15.75
C HIS A 79 6.79 12.54 16.85
N ALA A 80 5.45 12.63 16.88
CA ALA A 80 4.74 13.38 17.91
C ALA A 80 4.54 12.61 19.23
N ASP A 81 4.53 11.26 19.18
CA ASP A 81 4.17 10.38 20.30
C ASP A 81 5.37 9.59 20.88
N GLU A 82 6.62 10.03 20.62
CA GLU A 82 7.90 9.38 21.00
C GLU A 82 8.01 9.06 22.52
N ASN A 83 7.12 9.62 23.35
CA ASN A 83 7.06 9.42 24.81
C ASN A 83 6.06 8.35 25.30
N ARG A 84 5.32 7.65 24.43
CA ARG A 84 4.32 6.66 24.88
C ARG A 84 4.72 5.25 24.46
N GLY A 85 5.20 4.47 25.43
CA GLY A 85 5.45 3.03 25.33
C GLY A 85 4.19 2.22 25.03
N LYS A 86 3.65 2.37 23.82
CA LYS A 86 2.50 1.64 23.28
C LYS A 86 3.00 0.51 22.37
N ARG A 87 2.20 -0.56 22.31
CA ARG A 87 2.34 -1.68 21.36
C ARG A 87 2.70 -1.13 19.98
N SER A 88 3.93 -1.40 19.53
CA SER A 88 4.37 -1.04 18.18
C SER A 88 3.49 -1.80 17.19
N ALA A 89 2.69 -1.07 16.40
CA ALA A 89 2.07 -1.63 15.22
C ALA A 89 3.17 -2.02 14.22
N PHE A 90 2.84 -2.80 13.19
CA PHE A 90 3.82 -3.25 12.19
C PHE A 90 4.57 -2.06 11.56
N LEU A 91 3.82 -1.03 11.17
CA LEU A 91 4.37 0.19 10.59
C LEU A 91 5.28 0.97 11.57
N ASP A 92 5.02 0.91 12.88
CA ASP A 92 5.88 1.55 13.89
C ASP A 92 7.25 0.85 14.00
N LEU A 93 7.32 -0.47 13.74
CA LEU A 93 8.58 -1.20 13.72
C LEU A 93 9.41 -0.82 12.49
N LEU A 94 8.75 -0.70 11.33
CA LEU A 94 9.41 -0.27 10.09
C LEU A 94 9.96 1.15 10.20
N LEU A 95 9.17 2.09 10.75
CA LEU A 95 9.60 3.48 10.96
C LEU A 95 10.79 3.58 11.93
N LYS A 96 10.85 2.75 12.98
CA LYS A 96 12.03 2.68 13.87
C LYS A 96 13.27 2.23 13.12
N GLN A 97 13.18 1.19 12.29
CA GLN A 97 14.30 0.69 11.51
C GLN A 97 14.80 1.69 10.46
N MET A 98 13.92 2.54 9.93
CA MET A 98 14.33 3.65 9.06
C MET A 98 15.12 4.73 9.81
N ASN A 99 14.73 5.06 11.05
CA ASN A 99 15.51 5.97 11.91
C ASN A 99 16.89 5.40 12.25
N ASP A 100 16.99 4.07 12.40
CA ASP A 100 18.26 3.37 12.65
C ASP A 100 19.09 3.13 11.36
N GLU A 101 18.73 3.80 10.25
CA GLU A 101 19.36 3.71 8.91
C GLU A 101 19.41 2.29 8.29
N HIS A 102 18.52 1.39 8.74
CA HIS A 102 18.45 0.01 8.25
C HIS A 102 17.50 -0.18 7.07
N LEU A 103 16.54 0.73 6.86
CA LEU A 103 15.55 0.67 5.78
C LEU A 103 15.39 2.01 5.08
N THR A 104 15.14 1.97 3.78
CA THR A 104 14.72 3.14 3.00
C THR A 104 13.19 3.27 2.98
N LEU A 105 12.69 4.45 2.61
CA LEU A 105 11.25 4.67 2.43
C LEU A 105 10.65 3.72 1.38
N LEU A 106 11.44 3.35 0.36
CA LEU A 106 11.00 2.39 -0.66
C LEU A 106 10.79 1.01 -0.06
N ASP A 107 11.72 0.53 0.77
CA ASP A 107 11.63 -0.78 1.43
C ASP A 107 10.39 -0.85 2.33
N ILE A 108 10.11 0.23 3.09
CA ILE A 108 8.89 0.33 3.90
C ILE A 108 7.64 0.28 3.01
N GLN A 109 7.65 1.01 1.89
CA GLN A 109 6.51 1.04 0.98
C GLN A 109 6.22 -0.34 0.38
N GLU A 110 7.23 -1.08 -0.04
CA GLU A 110 7.09 -2.42 -0.59
C GLU A 110 6.54 -3.42 0.44
N GLU A 111 7.04 -3.36 1.66
CA GLU A 111 6.60 -4.23 2.75
C GLU A 111 5.15 -3.91 3.16
N VAL A 112 4.79 -2.63 3.24
CA VAL A 112 3.42 -2.20 3.54
C VAL A 112 2.47 -2.58 2.40
N ASP A 113 2.84 -2.35 1.14
CA ASP A 113 2.03 -2.75 -0.01
C ASP A 113 1.76 -4.26 0.05
N THR A 114 2.78 -5.08 0.28
CA THR A 114 2.64 -6.55 0.40
C THR A 114 1.67 -6.93 1.52
N PHE A 115 1.86 -6.40 2.72
CA PHE A 115 0.98 -6.70 3.86
C PHE A 115 -0.48 -6.27 3.61
N MET A 116 -0.68 -5.16 2.91
CA MET A 116 -2.01 -4.66 2.55
C MET A 116 -2.68 -5.50 1.44
N PHE A 117 -1.91 -6.24 0.63
CA PHE A 117 -2.43 -7.16 -0.38
C PHE A 117 -2.71 -8.58 0.16
N GLU A 118 -1.98 -9.02 1.20
CA GLU A 118 -2.11 -10.37 1.77
C GLU A 118 -3.25 -10.52 2.80
N VAL A 119 -3.77 -9.40 3.35
CA VAL A 119 -4.74 -9.36 4.46
C VAL A 119 -6.09 -8.81 4.03
#